data_AF-A0A2W6YBI7-F1
#
_entry.id   AF-A0A2W6YBI7-F1
#
_cell.length_a   1.000
_cell.length_b   1.000
_cell.length_c   1.000
_cell.angle_alpha   90.00
_cell.angle_beta   90.00
_cell.angle_gamma   90.00
#
_symmetry.space_group_name_H-M   'P 1'
#
loop_
_entity.id
_entity.type
_entity.pdbx_description
1 polymer ?
#
loop_
_entity_poly.entity_id
_entity_poly.type
_entity_poly.pdbx_seq_one_letter_code
_entity_poly.pdbx_strand_id
1 'polypeptide(L)'
;MILQPLTSSEEEIMKLVWEKEALYFRELMDIFPEPKPHQNTVSTFLKILVEKNYLKTEKQGRIYLYKPAVEFIEYRKVVLKRFLENYFNNSGAELFHVLLDETLISSEDFEKFVESRNIPATRKPGQKNPIQDFIKEITSDKKSKKKDKDKDKDKDKDKKKKKKKS
;
A
#
# COMPACT_ATOMS: atom_id res chain seq x y z
N MET A 1 15.46 -4.04 3.04
CA MET A 1 16.33 -3.13 3.83
C MET A 1 15.43 -2.34 4.76
N ILE A 2 15.77 -2.16 6.04
CA ILE A 2 14.96 -1.34 6.95
C ILE A 2 15.50 0.09 6.88
N LEU A 3 14.73 1.00 6.29
CA LEU A 3 15.08 2.43 6.19
C LEU A 3 15.01 3.08 7.58
N GLN A 4 16.10 3.72 8.01
CA GLN A 4 16.14 4.42 9.31
C GLN A 4 15.29 5.70 9.24
N PRO A 5 14.44 6.01 10.23
CA PRO A 5 13.67 7.24 10.20
C PRO A 5 14.58 8.47 10.10
N LEU A 6 14.15 9.43 9.27
CA LEU A 6 14.79 10.73 9.16
C LEU A 6 14.19 11.67 10.21
N THR A 7 15.02 12.55 10.77
CA THR A 7 14.52 13.70 11.54
C THR A 7 13.99 14.77 10.60
N SER A 8 13.21 15.73 11.09
CA SER A 8 12.66 16.81 10.25
C SER A 8 13.75 17.57 9.49
N SER A 9 14.86 17.90 10.15
CA SER A 9 15.99 18.60 9.52
C SER A 9 16.73 17.75 8.48
N GLU A 10 16.86 16.44 8.71
CA GLU A 10 17.42 15.51 7.73
C GLU A 10 16.50 15.36 6.50
N GLU A 11 15.19 15.30 6.72
CA GLU A 11 14.20 15.19 5.65
C GLU A 11 14.16 16.46 4.78
N GLU A 12 14.31 17.65 5.37
CA GLU A 12 14.44 18.90 4.62
C GLU A 12 15.63 18.87 3.65
N ILE A 13 16.80 18.42 4.11
CA ILE A 13 17.96 18.26 3.23
C ILE A 13 17.69 17.24 2.14
N MET A 14 17.08 16.09 2.47
CA MET A 14 16.76 15.07 1.47
C MET A 14 15.75 15.55 0.43
N LYS A 15 14.78 16.41 0.80
CA LYS A 15 13.85 17.04 -0.15
C LYS A 15 14.60 17.86 -1.20
N LEU A 16 15.58 18.65 -0.77
CA LEU A 16 16.44 19.42 -1.69
C LEU A 16 17.26 18.48 -2.58
N VAL A 17 17.79 17.38 -2.03
CA VAL A 17 18.56 16.39 -2.81
C VAL A 17 17.70 15.66 -3.83
N TRP A 18 16.48 15.26 -3.48
CA TRP A 18 15.56 14.62 -4.41
C TRP A 18 15.10 15.56 -5.53
N GLU A 19 14.97 16.86 -5.26
CA GLU A 19 14.61 17.84 -6.29
C GLU A 19 15.74 18.05 -7.31
N LYS A 20 17.00 18.08 -6.86
CA LYS A 20 18.16 18.35 -7.73
C LYS A 20 18.82 17.11 -8.32
N GLU A 21 18.46 15.91 -7.83
CA GLU A 21 19.05 14.59 -8.15
C GLU A 21 20.54 14.42 -7.82
N ALA A 22 21.34 15.48 -7.88
CA ALA A 22 22.71 15.52 -7.45
C ALA A 22 23.09 16.97 -7.11
N LEU A 23 23.86 17.18 -6.05
CA LEU A 23 24.28 18.53 -5.67
C LEU A 23 25.57 18.57 -4.86
N TYR A 24 26.30 19.66 -4.99
CA TYR A 24 27.46 19.96 -4.16
C TYR A 24 27.06 20.62 -2.84
N PHE A 25 27.93 20.53 -1.83
CA PHE A 25 27.71 21.19 -0.53
C PHE A 25 27.43 22.70 -0.67
N ARG A 26 28.14 23.38 -1.58
CA ARG A 26 27.97 24.82 -1.83
C ARG A 26 26.59 25.13 -2.38
N GLU A 27 26.13 24.35 -3.35
CA GLU A 27 24.79 24.52 -3.94
C GLU A 27 23.70 24.29 -2.89
N LEU A 28 23.88 23.30 -2.01
CA LEU A 28 22.95 23.07 -0.90
C LEU A 28 22.81 24.32 -0.01
N MET A 29 23.93 24.95 0.35
CA MET A 29 23.97 26.17 1.18
C MET A 29 23.40 27.40 0.47
N ASP A 30 23.40 27.41 -0.86
CA ASP A 30 22.83 28.49 -1.66
C ASP A 30 21.31 28.38 -1.82
N ILE A 31 20.74 27.18 -1.66
CA ILE A 31 19.29 26.93 -1.72
C ILE A 31 18.57 27.32 -0.42
N PHE A 32 19.24 27.26 0.74
CA PHE A 32 18.60 27.57 2.01
C PHE A 32 18.16 29.04 2.11
N PRO A 33 16.91 29.32 2.53
CA PRO A 33 16.44 30.68 2.79
C PRO A 33 17.11 31.27 4.03
N GLU A 34 17.11 32.60 4.16
CA GLU A 34 17.62 33.28 5.35
C GLU A 34 16.65 33.17 6.52
N PRO A 35 17.11 32.91 7.77
CA PRO A 35 18.51 32.80 8.17
C PRO A 35 19.12 31.43 7.80
N LYS A 36 20.26 31.46 7.11
CA LYS A 36 20.93 30.23 6.69
C LYS A 36 21.37 29.38 7.89
N PRO A 37 21.18 28.06 7.84
CA PRO A 37 21.71 27.16 8.86
C PRO A 37 23.24 27.23 8.88
N HIS A 38 23.82 26.98 10.04
CA HIS A 38 25.28 26.95 10.17
C HIS A 38 25.89 25.81 9.32
N GLN A 39 26.98 26.08 8.59
CA GLN A 39 27.60 25.10 7.68
C GLN A 39 27.97 23.79 8.37
N ASN A 40 28.49 23.85 9.61
CA ASN A 40 28.82 22.65 10.39
C ASN A 40 27.59 21.76 10.65
N THR A 41 26.41 22.35 10.84
CA THR A 41 25.17 21.61 11.08
C THR A 41 24.77 20.83 9.83
N VAL A 42 24.76 21.50 8.67
CA VAL A 42 24.44 20.87 7.38
C VAL A 42 25.47 19.79 7.04
N SER A 43 26.76 20.03 7.30
CA SER A 43 27.83 19.04 7.12
C SER A 43 27.61 17.81 8.00
N THR A 44 27.18 18.01 9.25
CA THR A 44 26.86 16.91 10.16
C THR A 44 25.67 16.12 9.66
N PHE A 45 24.58 16.78 9.24
CA PHE A 45 23.41 16.08 8.68
C PHE A 45 23.74 15.30 7.41
N LEU A 46 24.56 15.85 6.51
CA LEU A 46 25.00 15.12 5.31
C LEU A 46 25.79 13.86 5.66
N LYS A 47 26.67 13.92 6.66
CA LYS A 47 27.39 12.73 7.15
C LYS A 47 26.42 11.69 7.71
N ILE A 48 25.46 12.10 8.54
CA ILE A 48 24.43 11.20 9.09
C ILE A 48 23.61 10.56 7.97
N LEU A 49 23.21 11.33 6.96
CA LEU A 49 22.45 10.80 5.81
C LEU A 49 23.27 9.80 4.98
N VAL A 50 24.58 10.01 4.84
CA VAL A 50 25.48 9.04 4.22
C VAL A 50 25.61 7.77 5.07
N GLU A 51 25.79 7.91 6.39
CA GLU A 51 25.85 6.77 7.33
C GLU A 51 24.55 5.96 7.34
N LYS A 52 23.39 6.63 7.25
CA LYS A 52 22.08 6.01 7.12
C LYS A 52 21.80 5.43 5.72
N ASN A 53 22.74 5.51 4.78
CA ASN A 53 22.62 5.06 3.39
C ASN A 53 21.50 5.76 2.59
N TYR A 54 21.13 6.99 2.96
CA TYR A 54 20.21 7.82 2.18
C TYR A 54 20.92 8.58 1.07
N LEU A 55 22.20 8.90 1.28
CA LEU A 55 23.05 9.60 0.32
C LEU A 55 24.28 8.78 -0.02
N LYS A 56 24.71 8.91 -1.28
CA LYS A 56 26.03 8.49 -1.75
C LYS A 56 26.86 9.73 -2.03
N THR A 57 28.14 9.66 -1.67
CA THR A 57 29.12 10.69 -2.00
C THR A 57 29.99 10.22 -3.14
N GLU A 58 30.18 11.09 -4.12
CA GLU A 58 31.11 10.89 -5.22
C GLU A 58 32.18 11.97 -5.14
N LYS A 59 33.45 11.55 -5.09
CA LYS A 59 34.58 12.48 -5.01
C LYS A 59 34.93 12.97 -6.42
N GLN A 60 34.82 14.27 -6.65
CA GLN A 60 35.20 14.92 -7.90
C GLN A 60 36.32 15.92 -7.60
N GLY A 61 37.57 15.44 -7.70
CA GLY A 61 38.75 16.24 -7.36
C GLY A 61 38.82 16.59 -5.87
N ARG A 62 38.61 17.88 -5.54
CA ARG A 62 38.61 18.42 -4.16
C ARG A 62 37.21 18.64 -3.58
N ILE A 63 36.16 18.39 -4.36
CA ILE A 63 34.76 18.57 -3.95
C ILE A 63 34.03 17.23 -3.90
N TYR A 64 32.96 17.19 -3.12
CA TYR A 64 32.09 16.03 -2.97
C TYR A 64 30.72 16.35 -3.59
N LEU A 65 30.28 15.46 -4.48
CA LEU A 65 28.94 15.46 -5.05
C LEU A 65 28.06 14.50 -4.26
N TYR A 66 26.92 14.97 -3.77
CA TYR A 66 25.95 14.17 -3.03
C TYR A 66 24.84 13.73 -3.97
N LYS A 67 24.52 12.43 -3.97
CA LYS A 67 23.46 11.82 -4.77
C LYS A 67 22.50 11.03 -3.87
N PRO A 68 21.18 11.03 -4.12
CA PRO A 68 20.25 10.20 -3.40
C PRO A 68 20.54 8.72 -3.68
N ALA A 69 20.71 7.95 -2.63
CA ALA A 69 20.82 6.50 -2.69
C ALA A 69 19.45 5.82 -2.68
N VAL A 70 18.47 6.48 -2.07
CA VAL A 70 17.07 6.05 -1.95
C VAL A 70 16.21 7.00 -2.76
N GLU A 71 15.35 6.47 -3.62
CA GLU A 71 14.40 7.28 -4.38
C GLU A 71 13.29 7.83 -3.49
N PHE A 72 12.83 9.04 -3.80
CA PHE A 72 11.71 9.67 -3.07
C PHE A 72 10.45 8.79 -3.06
N ILE A 73 10.17 8.09 -4.16
CA ILE A 73 9.00 7.20 -4.28
C ILE A 73 9.09 6.05 -3.27
N GLU A 74 10.27 5.48 -3.08
CA GLU A 74 10.49 4.39 -2.12
C GLU A 74 10.39 4.91 -0.69
N TYR A 75 11.03 6.04 -0.39
CA TYR A 75 10.92 6.70 0.92
C TYR A 75 9.46 7.00 1.28
N ARG A 76 8.72 7.63 0.36
CA ARG A 76 7.30 7.97 0.55
C ARG A 76 6.45 6.75 0.88
N LYS A 77 6.69 5.61 0.22
CA LYS A 77 5.96 4.35 0.50
C LYS A 77 6.23 3.86 1.92
N VAL A 78 7.49 3.89 2.36
CA VAL A 78 7.87 3.43 3.70
C VAL A 78 7.30 4.36 4.77
N VAL A 79 7.38 5.67 4.58
CA VAL A 79 6.81 6.66 5.50
C VAL A 79 5.30 6.49 5.60
N LEU A 80 4.59 6.39 4.46
CA LEU A 80 3.14 6.20 4.44
C LEU A 80 2.73 4.90 5.14
N LYS A 81 3.46 3.81 4.92
CA LYS A 81 3.17 2.53 5.58
C LYS A 81 3.31 2.64 7.10
N ARG A 82 4.40 3.24 7.59
CA ARG A 82 4.60 3.50 9.03
C ARG A 82 3.51 4.40 9.61
N PHE A 83 3.14 5.44 8.88
CA PHE A 83 2.06 6.35 9.27
C PHE A 83 0.72 5.62 9.39
N LEU A 84 0.36 4.79 8.42
CA LEU A 84 -0.84 3.97 8.47
C LEU A 84 -0.81 2.95 9.62
N GLU A 85 0.32 2.30 9.85
CA GLU A 85 0.51 1.36 10.97
C GLU A 85 0.35 2.05 12.33
N ASN A 86 0.90 3.26 12.49
CA ASN A 86 0.90 3.97 13.77
C ASN A 86 -0.42 4.69 14.10
N TYR A 87 -1.12 5.23 13.09
CA TYR A 87 -2.26 6.13 13.32
C TYR A 87 -3.60 5.60 12.77
N PHE A 88 -3.59 4.64 11.84
CA PHE A 88 -4.79 4.19 11.12
C PHE A 88 -4.95 2.67 11.11
N ASN A 89 -4.38 1.96 12.08
CA ASN A 89 -4.45 0.49 12.19
C ASN A 89 -4.14 -0.26 10.89
N ASN A 90 -3.21 0.28 10.09
CA ASN A 90 -2.87 -0.22 8.75
C ASN A 90 -4.07 -0.29 7.77
N SER A 91 -5.07 0.56 7.96
CA SER A 91 -6.30 0.64 7.17
C SER A 91 -6.32 1.90 6.31
N GLY A 92 -6.06 1.73 5.01
CA GLY A 92 -6.22 2.83 4.04
C GLY A 92 -7.65 3.36 3.93
N ALA A 93 -8.66 2.58 4.30
CA ALA A 93 -10.05 3.03 4.32
C ALA A 93 -10.30 4.06 5.43
N GLU A 94 -9.68 3.86 6.60
CA GLU A 94 -9.80 4.78 7.74
C GLU A 94 -9.12 6.12 7.41
N LEU A 95 -7.94 6.07 6.80
CA LEU A 95 -7.29 7.28 6.26
C LEU A 95 -8.21 8.00 5.26
N PHE A 96 -8.85 7.25 4.36
CA PHE A 96 -9.75 7.85 3.37
C PHE A 96 -10.98 8.52 3.99
N HIS A 97 -11.57 7.91 5.04
CA HIS A 97 -12.66 8.53 5.79
C HIS A 97 -12.24 9.87 6.40
N VAL A 98 -11.08 9.93 7.07
CA VAL A 98 -10.57 11.18 7.65
C VAL A 98 -10.29 12.24 6.58
N LEU A 99 -9.79 11.85 5.41
CA LEU A 99 -9.57 12.80 4.31
C LEU A 99 -10.87 13.42 3.79
N LEU A 100 -11.98 12.68 3.82
CA LEU A 100 -13.30 13.20 3.46
C LEU A 100 -13.88 14.08 4.57
N ASP A 101 -13.78 13.64 5.83
CA ASP A 101 -14.30 14.38 6.99
C ASP A 101 -13.59 15.73 7.16
N GLU A 102 -12.28 15.77 6.95
CA GLU A 102 -11.47 17.00 7.00
C GLU A 102 -11.54 17.82 5.70
N THR A 103 -12.36 17.42 4.72
CA THR A 103 -12.53 18.10 3.42
C THR A 103 -11.22 18.32 2.66
N LEU A 104 -10.22 17.45 2.88
CA LEU A 104 -8.91 17.53 2.23
C LEU A 104 -8.94 17.05 0.77
N ILE A 105 -10.07 16.47 0.35
CA ILE A 105 -10.35 16.04 -1.02
C ILE A 105 -11.67 16.69 -1.46
N SER A 106 -11.65 17.35 -2.63
CA SER A 106 -12.87 17.90 -3.22
C SER A 106 -13.66 16.84 -3.98
N SER A 107 -14.97 17.05 -4.17
CA SER A 107 -15.79 16.18 -5.01
C SER A 107 -15.25 16.05 -6.44
N GLU A 108 -14.66 17.13 -6.97
CA GLU A 108 -14.05 17.15 -8.31
C GLU A 108 -12.78 16.29 -8.37
N ASP A 109 -11.95 16.31 -7.32
CA ASP A 109 -10.77 15.45 -7.22
C ASP A 109 -11.16 13.98 -7.06
N PHE A 110 -12.27 13.72 -6.36
CA PHE A 110 -12.83 12.37 -6.23
C PHE A 110 -13.35 11.84 -7.57
N GLU A 111 -14.10 12.63 -8.34
CA GLU A 111 -14.58 12.23 -9.67
C GLU A 111 -13.42 11.93 -10.63
N LYS A 112 -12.40 12.80 -10.67
CA LYS A 112 -11.17 12.56 -11.44
C LYS A 112 -10.43 11.29 -11.00
N PHE A 113 -10.44 11.00 -9.69
CA PHE A 113 -9.83 9.77 -9.17
C PHE A 113 -10.58 8.51 -9.60
N VAL A 114 -11.91 8.52 -9.56
CA VAL A 114 -12.76 7.38 -9.95
C VAL A 114 -12.67 7.13 -11.46
N GLU A 115 -12.63 8.19 -12.26
CA GLU A 115 -12.58 8.08 -13.72
C GLU A 115 -11.20 7.59 -14.22
N SER A 116 -10.12 7.93 -13.51
CA SER A 116 -8.76 7.59 -13.91
C SER A 116 -8.26 6.20 -13.46
N ARG A 117 -9.01 5.46 -12.63
CA ARG A 117 -8.54 4.16 -12.08
C ARG A 117 -9.47 2.97 -12.32
N ASN A 118 -8.89 1.98 -13.01
CA ASN A 118 -9.27 0.58 -12.93
C ASN A 118 -8.75 0.03 -11.59
N ILE A 119 -9.56 0.05 -10.53
CA ILE A 119 -9.18 -0.41 -9.19
C ILE A 119 -8.86 -1.92 -9.28
N PRO A 120 -7.60 -2.36 -9.10
CA PRO A 120 -7.34 -3.79 -8.96
C PRO A 120 -8.05 -4.23 -7.69
N ALA A 121 -8.94 -5.22 -7.80
CA ALA A 121 -9.66 -5.79 -6.67
C ALA A 121 -8.67 -6.44 -5.69
N THR A 122 -8.01 -5.65 -4.85
CA THR A 122 -7.21 -6.14 -3.74
C THR A 122 -8.19 -6.55 -2.64
N ARG A 123 -8.70 -7.78 -2.76
CA ARG A 123 -9.33 -8.45 -1.62
C ARG A 123 -8.31 -8.49 -0.50
N LYS A 124 -8.58 -7.80 0.62
CA LYS A 124 -7.87 -8.07 1.88
C LYS A 124 -8.02 -9.57 2.16
N PRO A 125 -6.94 -10.37 2.27
CA PRO A 125 -7.07 -11.73 2.77
C PRO A 125 -7.47 -11.63 4.25
N GLY A 126 -8.77 -11.75 4.55
CA GLY A 126 -9.24 -11.74 5.94
C GLY A 126 -10.69 -11.29 6.19
N GLN A 127 -11.38 -10.62 5.26
CA GLN A 127 -12.82 -10.38 5.42
C GLN A 127 -13.60 -11.61 4.95
N LYS A 128 -13.78 -12.59 5.83
CA LYS A 128 -14.94 -13.49 5.68
C LYS A 128 -16.17 -12.61 5.82
N ASN A 129 -16.91 -12.41 4.73
CA ASN A 129 -18.21 -11.76 4.78
C ASN A 129 -19.18 -12.74 5.44
N PRO A 130 -19.53 -12.61 6.74
CA PRO A 130 -20.37 -13.58 7.43
C PRO A 130 -21.74 -13.75 6.74
N ILE A 131 -22.17 -12.72 6.03
CA ILE A 131 -23.40 -12.70 5.24
C ILE A 131 -23.31 -13.65 4.03
N GLN A 132 -22.14 -13.80 3.38
CA GLN A 132 -22.01 -14.68 2.20
C GLN A 132 -22.02 -16.16 2.59
N ASP A 133 -21.44 -16.51 3.73
CA ASP A 133 -21.48 -17.88 4.26
C ASP A 133 -22.90 -18.24 4.72
N PHE A 134 -23.61 -17.31 5.36
CA PHE A 134 -25.03 -17.46 5.71
C PHE A 134 -25.93 -17.65 4.48
N ILE A 135 -25.76 -16.86 3.42
CA ILE A 135 -26.54 -17.01 2.19
C ILE A 135 -26.32 -18.39 1.54
N LYS A 136 -25.09 -18.92 1.54
CA LYS A 136 -24.80 -20.26 1.02
C LYS A 136 -25.45 -21.37 1.86
N GLU A 137 -25.46 -21.22 3.18
CA GLU A 137 -26.10 -22.17 4.09
C GLU A 137 -27.60 -22.27 3.82
N ILE A 138 -28.32 -21.13 3.79
CA ILE A 138 -29.77 -21.11 3.57
C ILE A 138 -30.16 -21.53 2.14
N THR A 139 -29.33 -21.21 1.14
CA THR A 139 -29.62 -21.56 -0.26
C THR A 139 -29.26 -23.01 -0.63
N SER A 140 -28.43 -23.69 0.18
CA SER A 140 -28.04 -25.08 -0.05
C SER A 140 -29.13 -26.10 0.33
N ASP A 141 -30.03 -25.77 1.26
CA ASP A 141 -31.05 -26.71 1.75
C ASP A 141 -32.29 -26.89 0.84
N LYS A 142 -32.43 -26.08 -0.22
CA LYS A 142 -33.58 -26.23 -1.14
C LYS A 142 -33.38 -27.26 -2.27
N LYS A 143 -32.20 -27.87 -2.41
CA LYS A 143 -31.91 -28.84 -3.49
C LYS A 143 -31.98 -30.32 -3.07
N SER A 144 -32.07 -30.63 -1.78
CA SER A 144 -32.13 -32.01 -1.26
C SER A 144 -33.52 -32.65 -1.37
N LYS A 145 -34.62 -31.88 -1.40
CA LYS A 145 -35.99 -32.44 -1.45
C LYS A 145 -36.52 -32.84 -2.84
N LYS A 146 -35.77 -32.62 -3.93
CA LYS A 146 -36.24 -32.97 -5.30
C LYS A 146 -35.57 -34.21 -5.92
N LYS A 147 -34.60 -34.83 -5.24
CA LYS A 147 -33.82 -35.97 -5.81
C LYS A 147 -34.22 -37.36 -5.28
N ASP A 148 -35.09 -37.45 -4.27
CA ASP A 148 -35.53 -38.73 -3.70
C ASP A 148 -36.86 -39.26 -4.26
N LYS A 149 -37.62 -38.49 -5.06
CA LYS A 149 -38.88 -38.99 -5.66
C LYS A 149 -38.72 -39.78 -6.97
N ASP A 150 -37.56 -39.71 -7.62
CA ASP A 150 -37.32 -40.40 -8.91
C ASP A 150 -36.54 -41.71 -8.79
N LYS A 151 -35.96 -42.04 -7.63
CA LYS A 151 -35.19 -43.29 -7.45
C LYS A 151 -36.00 -44.51 -7.00
N ASP A 152 -37.25 -44.32 -6.60
CA ASP A 152 -38.13 -45.42 -6.17
C ASP A 152 -39.01 -46.01 -7.29
N LYS A 153 -39.08 -45.38 -8.47
CA LYS A 153 -39.86 -45.92 -9.61
C LYS A 153 -39.12 -46.89 -10.53
N ASP A 154 -37.79 -46.97 -10.45
CA ASP A 154 -36.99 -47.87 -11.31
C ASP A 154 -36.59 -49.19 -10.65
N LYS A 155 -36.69 -49.33 -9.32
CA LYS A 155 -36.38 -50.59 -8.62
C LYS A 155 -37.49 -51.64 -8.66
N ASP A 156 -38.72 -51.27 -9.06
CA ASP A 156 -39.87 -52.18 -9.12
C ASP A 156 -40.12 -52.78 -10.51
N LYS A 157 -39.42 -52.28 -11.55
CA LYS A 157 -39.51 -52.84 -12.93
C LYS A 157 -38.55 -54.00 -13.19
N ASP A 158 -37.44 -54.11 -12.47
CA ASP A 158 -36.44 -55.18 -12.67
C ASP A 158 -36.70 -56.46 -11.85
N LYS A 159 -37.50 -56.39 -10.77
CA LYS A 159 -37.94 -57.60 -10.02
C LYS A 159 -39.07 -58.37 -10.70
N LYS A 160 -39.79 -57.78 -11.66
CA LYS A 160 -40.88 -58.45 -12.40
C LYS A 160 -40.45 -59.17 -13.69
N LYS A 161 -39.21 -58.99 -14.17
CA LYS A 161 -38.68 -59.70 -15.35
C LYS A 161 -37.85 -60.96 -15.04
N LYS A 162 -37.44 -61.20 -13.80
CA LYS A 162 -36.70 -62.42 -13.39
C LYS A 162 -37.56 -63.57 -12.81
N LYS A 163 -38.90 -63.46 -12.81
CA LYS A 163 -39.83 -64.53 -12.39
C LYS A 163 -40.71 -65.12 -13.51
N LYS A 164 -40.38 -64.89 -14.80
CA LYS A 164 -41.09 -65.47 -15.96
C LYS A 164 -40.20 -66.25 -16.95
N LYS A 165 -39.01 -66.66 -16.53
CA LYS A 165 -38.19 -67.68 -17.22
C LYS A 165 -37.64 -68.66 -16.21
N SER A 166 -38.52 -69.49 -15.67
CA SER A 166 -38.27 -70.86 -15.20
C SER A 166 -39.60 -71.60 -15.15
#